data_AF-A0A3B9QQQ7-F1
#
_entry.id   AF-A0A3B9QQQ7-F1
#
_cell.length_a   1.000
_cell.length_b   1.000
_cell.length_c   1.000
_cell.angle_alpha   90.00
_cell.angle_beta   90.00
_cell.angle_gamma   90.00
#
_symmetry.space_group_name_H-M   'P 1'
#
loop_
_entity.id
_entity.type
_entity.pdbx_description
1 polymer ?
#
loop_
_entity_poly.entity_id
_entity_poly.type
_entity_poly.pdbx_seq_one_letter_code
_entity_poly.pdbx_strand_id
1 'polypeptide(L)'
;MKNWWKDFIAFRRFVTPEIMPVVFWVGVAIAVIMGIITIVEGARSAFGGARLVTLGIVTLFCGPVFVRILCELVLTFFKRQ
;
A
#
# COMPACT_ATOMS: atom_id res chain seq x y z
N MET A 1 -3.71 18.08 25.72
CA MET A 1 -3.19 17.02 24.82
C MET A 1 -3.92 15.72 25.16
N LYS A 2 -4.64 15.16 24.20
CA LYS A 2 -5.57 14.03 24.41
C LYS A 2 -4.77 12.74 24.51
N ASN A 3 -4.84 12.04 25.65
CA ASN A 3 -3.94 10.94 26.05
C ASN A 3 -4.17 9.61 25.30
N TRP A 4 -4.31 9.65 23.96
CA TRP A 4 -4.51 8.47 23.08
C TRP A 4 -3.48 7.35 23.30
N TRP A 5 -2.27 7.71 23.70
CA TRP A 5 -1.19 6.77 24.03
C TRP A 5 -1.53 5.80 25.18
N LYS A 6 -2.31 6.24 26.17
CA LYS A 6 -2.65 5.41 27.34
C LYS A 6 -3.64 4.30 26.98
N ASP A 7 -4.60 4.60 26.09
CA ASP A 7 -5.59 3.62 25.62
C ASP A 7 -4.99 2.63 24.60
N PHE A 8 -3.96 3.08 23.84
CA PHE A 8 -3.22 2.25 22.88
C PHE A 8 -2.38 1.17 23.58
N ILE A 9 -1.69 1.53 24.66
CA ILE A 9 -0.87 0.59 25.46
C ILE A 9 -1.75 -0.37 26.28
N ALA A 10 -2.97 0.05 26.63
CA ALA A 10 -3.92 -0.77 27.38
C ALA A 10 -4.63 -1.87 26.54
N PHE A 11 -4.34 -1.97 25.22
CA PHE A 11 -4.89 -2.99 24.31
C PHE A 11 -6.43 -3.11 24.33
N ARG A 12 -7.13 -2.05 24.76
CA ARG A 12 -8.58 -2.09 25.02
C ARG A 12 -9.41 -2.04 23.73
N ARG A 13 -8.80 -1.63 22.62
CA ARG A 13 -9.32 -1.73 21.26
C ARG A 13 -8.24 -2.24 20.33
N PHE A 14 -8.61 -3.13 19.43
CA PHE A 14 -7.76 -3.47 18.30
C PHE A 14 -7.57 -2.21 17.44
N VAL A 15 -6.36 -1.67 17.49
CA VAL A 15 -5.91 -0.53 16.71
C VAL A 15 -5.91 -0.85 15.21
N THR A 16 -5.56 -2.09 14.86
CA THR A 16 -5.34 -2.55 13.49
C THR A 16 -6.51 -2.26 12.54
N PRO A 17 -7.78 -2.58 12.86
CA PRO A 17 -8.90 -2.24 11.99
C PRO A 17 -9.15 -0.73 11.83
N GLU A 18 -8.90 0.08 12.86
CA GLU A 18 -9.12 1.54 12.79
C GLU A 18 -8.05 2.25 11.94
N ILE A 19 -6.79 1.78 11.95
CA ILE A 19 -5.68 2.37 11.19
C ILE A 19 -5.61 1.89 9.73
N MET A 20 -6.22 0.74 9.41
CA MET A 20 -6.08 0.11 8.09
C MET A 20 -6.45 0.99 6.88
N PRO A 21 -7.52 1.82 6.91
CA PRO A 21 -7.85 2.69 5.79
C PRO A 21 -6.75 3.70 5.47
N VAL A 22 -6.04 4.20 6.49
CA VAL A 22 -4.92 5.13 6.32
C VAL A 22 -3.74 4.41 5.68
N VAL A 23 -3.41 3.20 6.17
CA VAL A 23 -2.34 2.36 5.60
C VAL A 23 -2.63 2.00 4.15
N PHE A 24 -3.89 1.70 3.81
CA PHE A 24 -4.31 1.43 2.43
C PHE A 24 -4.00 2.60 1.49
N TRP A 25 -4.46 3.81 1.82
CA TRP A 25 -4.23 4.98 0.99
C TRP A 25 -2.75 5.32 0.85
N VAL A 26 -1.96 5.19 1.93
CA VAL A 26 -0.51 5.38 1.89
C VAL A 26 0.17 4.33 1.00
N GLY A 27 -0.21 3.06 1.13
CA GLY A 27 0.33 1.98 0.29
C GLY A 27 0.01 2.16 -1.20
N VAL A 28 -1.21 2.60 -1.52
CA VAL A 28 -1.61 2.94 -2.89
C VAL A 28 -0.80 4.11 -3.42
N ALA A 29 -0.64 5.18 -2.64
CA ALA A 29 0.15 6.34 -3.05
C ALA A 29 1.60 5.95 -3.37
N ILE A 30 2.23 5.13 -2.52
CA ILE A 30 3.59 4.62 -2.74
C ILE A 30 3.64 3.78 -4.03
N ALA A 31 2.70 2.85 -4.21
CA ALA A 31 2.67 1.99 -5.40
C ALA A 31 2.54 2.79 -6.70
N VAL A 32 1.69 3.82 -6.70
CA VAL A 32 1.49 4.72 -7.86
C VAL A 32 2.77 5.54 -8.12
N ILE A 33 3.37 6.13 -7.09
CA ILE A 33 4.59 6.93 -7.22
C ILE A 33 5.73 6.05 -7.77
N MET A 34 5.94 4.86 -7.21
CA MET A 34 6.98 3.93 -7.67
C MET A 34 6.72 3.44 -9.10
N GLY A 35 5.46 3.20 -9.47
CA GLY A 35 5.07 2.86 -10.84
C GLY A 35 5.39 3.98 -11.84
N ILE A 36 5.13 5.24 -11.47
CA ILE A 36 5.45 6.39 -12.33
C ILE A 36 6.97 6.55 -12.47
N ILE A 37 7.73 6.43 -11.38
CA ILE A 37 9.20 6.53 -11.42
C ILE A 37 9.77 5.45 -12.35
N THR A 38 9.34 4.21 -12.21
CA THR A 38 9.80 3.10 -13.07
C THR A 38 9.44 3.27 -14.55
N ILE A 39 8.28 3.88 -14.85
CA ILE A 39 7.93 4.25 -16.25
C ILE A 39 8.87 5.33 -16.77
N VAL A 40 9.14 6.38 -16.00
CA VAL A 40 10.02 7.49 -16.41
C VAL A 40 11.45 7.03 -16.61
N GLU A 41 11.97 6.19 -15.72
CA GLU A 41 13.31 5.58 -15.86
C GLU A 41 13.38 4.64 -17.07
N GLY A 42 12.34 3.81 -17.27
CA GLY A 42 12.22 2.96 -18.45
C GLY A 42 12.20 3.74 -19.76
N ALA A 43 11.47 4.86 -19.82
CA ALA A 43 11.40 5.73 -20.99
C ALA A 43 12.73 6.44 -21.32
N ARG A 44 13.58 6.67 -20.30
CA ARG A 44 14.90 7.30 -20.46
C ARG A 44 16.02 6.30 -20.83
N SER A 45 15.77 5.01 -20.67
CA SER A 45 16.78 3.97 -20.92
C SER A 45 16.91 3.61 -22.40
N ALA A 46 18.13 3.71 -22.94
CA ALA A 46 18.43 3.50 -24.36
C ALA A 46 18.40 2.02 -24.82
N PHE A 47 18.50 1.07 -23.89
CA PHE A 47 18.42 -0.37 -24.15
C PHE A 47 17.49 -1.04 -23.12
N GLY A 48 16.45 -1.73 -23.58
CA GLY A 48 15.55 -2.52 -22.72
C GLY A 48 14.39 -1.75 -22.05
N GLY A 49 14.21 -0.46 -22.34
CA GLY A 49 13.19 0.40 -21.72
C GLY A 49 11.75 -0.09 -21.87
N ALA A 50 11.42 -0.78 -22.97
CA ALA A 50 10.09 -1.36 -23.17
C ALA A 50 9.68 -2.34 -22.05
N ARG A 51 10.62 -3.11 -21.52
CA ARG A 51 10.36 -4.05 -20.40
C ARG A 51 10.06 -3.30 -19.10
N LEU A 52 10.83 -2.25 -18.81
CA LEU A 52 10.69 -1.43 -17.59
C LEU A 52 9.39 -0.63 -17.61
N VAL A 53 9.02 -0.04 -18.76
CA VAL A 53 7.75 0.67 -18.93
C VAL A 53 6.56 -0.28 -18.78
N THR A 54 6.63 -1.47 -19.38
CA THR A 54 5.56 -2.47 -19.25
C THR A 54 5.39 -2.92 -17.80
N LEU A 55 6.50 -3.16 -17.10
CA LEU A 55 6.47 -3.49 -15.67
C LEU A 55 5.88 -2.36 -14.82
N GLY A 56 6.28 -1.11 -15.06
CA GLY A 56 5.75 0.04 -14.33
C GLY A 56 4.24 0.24 -14.53
N ILE A 57 3.72 0.03 -15.75
CA ILE A 57 2.27 0.06 -16.02
C ILE A 57 1.55 -1.06 -15.27
N VAL A 58 2.08 -2.30 -15.32
CA VAL A 58 1.51 -3.42 -14.57
C VAL A 58 1.52 -3.13 -13.08
N THR A 59 2.61 -2.60 -12.53
CA THR A 59 2.71 -2.23 -11.11
C THR A 59 1.74 -1.12 -10.73
N LEU A 60 1.45 -0.16 -11.62
CA LEU A 60 0.51 0.93 -11.35
C LEU A 60 -0.95 0.44 -11.22
N PHE A 61 -1.33 -0.62 -11.94
CA PHE A 61 -2.66 -1.23 -11.84
C PHE A 61 -2.73 -2.37 -10.83
N CYS A 62 -1.77 -3.31 -10.85
CA CYS A 62 -1.72 -4.44 -9.93
C CYS A 62 -1.30 -4.05 -8.52
N GLY A 63 -0.49 -2.99 -8.35
CA GLY A 63 -0.04 -2.53 -7.04
C GLY A 63 -1.21 -2.17 -6.11
N PRO A 64 -2.12 -1.25 -6.50
CA PRO A 64 -3.29 -0.90 -5.69
C PRO A 64 -4.21 -2.10 -5.42
N VAL A 65 -4.39 -3.00 -6.39
CA VAL A 65 -5.18 -4.22 -6.23
C VAL A 65 -4.55 -5.16 -5.20
N PHE A 66 -3.23 -5.33 -5.25
CA PHE A 66 -2.49 -6.15 -4.29
C PHE A 66 -2.55 -5.56 -2.88
N VAL A 67 -2.39 -4.24 -2.73
CA VAL A 67 -2.54 -3.56 -1.43
C VAL A 67 -3.96 -3.76 -0.87
N ARG A 68 -5.01 -3.69 -1.71
CA ARG A 68 -6.38 -4.01 -1.29
C ARG A 68 -6.51 -5.44 -0.77
N ILE A 69 -6.04 -6.42 -1.53
CA ILE A 69 -6.15 -7.84 -1.16
C ILE A 69 -5.44 -8.10 0.16
N LEU A 70 -4.22 -7.59 0.36
CA LEU A 70 -3.51 -7.72 1.62
C LEU A 70 -4.26 -7.06 2.78
N CYS A 71 -4.82 -5.88 2.56
CA CYS A 71 -5.57 -5.18 3.59
C CYS A 71 -6.83 -5.97 4.02
N GLU A 72 -7.54 -6.52 3.05
CA GLU A 72 -8.75 -7.31 3.27
C GLU A 72 -8.46 -8.65 3.95
N LEU A 73 -7.34 -9.29 3.59
CA LEU A 73 -6.87 -10.51 4.25
C LEU A 73 -6.58 -10.25 5.73
N VAL A 74 -5.82 -9.19 6.05
CA VAL A 74 -5.49 -8.80 7.43
C VAL A 74 -6.74 -8.48 8.23
N LEU A 75 -7.67 -7.70 7.68
CA LEU A 75 -8.94 -7.41 8.34
C LEU A 75 -9.80 -8.66 8.56
N THR A 76 -9.79 -9.60 7.61
CA THR A 76 -10.52 -10.86 7.72
C THR A 76 -9.98 -11.74 8.84
N PHE A 77 -8.66 -11.79 9.03
CA PHE A 77 -8.05 -12.47 10.18
C PHE A 77 -8.46 -11.83 11.52
N PHE A 78 -8.44 -10.50 11.61
CA PHE A 78 -8.86 -9.78 12.83
C PHE A 78 -10.37 -9.87 13.09
N LYS A 79 -11.21 -10.01 12.05
CA LYS A 79 -12.66 -10.15 12.19
C LYS A 79 -13.09 -11.55 12.65
N ARG A 80 -12.26 -12.58 12.41
CA ARG A 80 -12.54 -13.97 12.83
C ARG A 80 -12.00 -14.31 14.23
N GLN A 81 -11.25 -13.42 14.89
CA GLN A 81 -10.89 -13.52 16.31
C GLN A 81 -11.85 -12.69 17.17
#